data_AF-A0A6M1XNY9-F1
#
_entry.id   AF-A0A6M1XNY9-F1
#
_cell.length_a   1.000
_cell.length_b   1.000
_cell.length_c   1.000
_cell.angle_alpha   90.00
_cell.angle_beta   90.00
_cell.angle_gamma   90.00
#
_symmetry.space_group_name_H-M   'P 1'
#
loop_
_entity.id
_entity.type
_entity.pdbx_description
1 polymer ?
#
loop_
_entity_poly.entity_id
_entity_poly.type
_entity_poly.pdbx_seq_one_letter_code
_entity_poly.pdbx_strand_id
1 'polypeptide(L)'
;VMYNPKILSHSVQDVCLGEGEGCLSVDRDVPGYVVRHNKITVSYFDMAGEKHKVRLKNYEAIVVQHEIDHINGIMFYDHINKENPFALKEGVLVIE
;
A
#
# COMPACT_ATOMS: atom_id res chain seq x y z
N VAL A 1 -15.23 0.03 -6.85
CA VAL A 1 -14.26 0.45 -7.87
C VAL A 1 -13.92 1.90 -7.64
N MET A 2 -12.63 2.26 -7.62
CA MET A 2 -12.18 3.64 -7.44
C MET A 2 -11.65 4.18 -8.76
N TYR A 3 -12.27 5.22 -9.32
CA TYR A 3 -11.79 5.93 -10.51
C TYR A 3 -10.97 7.14 -10.09
N ASN A 4 -9.82 7.35 -10.73
CA ASN A 4 -8.85 8.41 -10.39
C ASN A 4 -8.53 8.50 -8.88
N PRO A 5 -8.22 7.37 -8.20
CA PRO A 5 -7.90 7.40 -6.78
C PRO A 5 -6.62 8.20 -6.53
N LYS A 6 -6.64 9.00 -5.46
CA LYS A 6 -5.49 9.80 -5.02
C LYS A 6 -5.40 9.83 -3.51
N ILE A 7 -4.22 9.50 -2.98
CA ILE A 7 -3.90 9.70 -1.56
C ILE A 7 -3.77 11.21 -1.32
N LEU A 8 -4.63 11.74 -0.45
CA LEU A 8 -4.64 13.14 -0.04
C LEU A 8 -3.76 13.40 1.18
N SER A 9 -3.67 12.41 2.08
CA SER A 9 -2.82 12.46 3.27
C SER A 9 -2.56 11.05 3.78
N HIS A 10 -1.51 10.90 4.57
CA HIS A 10 -1.14 9.63 5.20
C HIS A 10 -0.61 9.86 6.62
N SER A 11 -0.52 8.78 7.40
CA SER A 11 0.11 8.82 8.73
C SER A 11 1.63 8.90 8.65
N VAL A 12 2.24 9.35 9.75
CA VAL A 12 3.69 9.21 10.00
C VAL A 12 4.06 7.76 10.31
N GLN A 13 3.17 7.04 11.02
CA GLN A 13 3.36 5.62 11.31
C GLN A 13 3.28 4.81 10.02
N ASP A 14 4.25 3.94 9.83
CA ASP A 14 4.28 2.95 8.77
C ASP A 14 3.74 1.58 9.23
N VAL A 15 3.42 0.74 8.28
CA VAL A 15 2.89 -0.62 8.45
C VAL A 15 3.44 -1.54 7.35
N CYS A 16 3.54 -2.84 7.61
CA CYS A 16 3.74 -3.87 6.59
C CYS A 16 2.96 -5.14 6.93
N LEU A 17 2.78 -6.02 5.94
CA LEU A 17 2.27 -7.38 6.17
C LEU A 17 3.41 -8.30 6.60
N GLY A 18 3.18 -9.14 7.62
CA GLY A 18 4.16 -10.09 8.15
C GLY A 18 4.54 -11.16 7.12
N GLU A 19 3.57 -11.59 6.31
CA GLU A 19 3.78 -12.58 5.24
C GLU A 19 4.34 -11.96 3.94
N GLY A 20 4.57 -10.64 3.91
CA GLY A 20 4.92 -9.89 2.70
C GLY A 20 3.70 -9.60 1.81
N GLU A 21 3.95 -9.13 0.59
CA GLU A 21 2.91 -8.94 -0.42
C GLU A 21 3.13 -9.85 -1.63
N GLY A 22 2.03 -10.19 -2.28
CA GLY A 22 2.03 -10.80 -3.61
C GLY A 22 1.34 -9.89 -4.63
N CYS A 23 1.51 -10.21 -5.90
CA CYS A 23 0.81 -9.55 -6.99
C CYS A 23 0.49 -10.58 -8.08
N LEU A 24 -0.73 -10.55 -8.61
CA LEU A 24 -1.16 -11.45 -9.69
C LEU A 24 -0.33 -11.32 -10.97
N SER A 25 0.39 -10.21 -11.13
CA SER A 25 1.25 -9.93 -12.28
C SER A 25 2.71 -10.36 -12.06
N VAL A 26 3.04 -10.99 -10.93
CA VAL A 26 4.40 -11.38 -10.57
C VAL A 26 4.47 -12.87 -10.29
N ASP A 27 4.94 -13.63 -11.29
CA ASP A 27 5.02 -15.11 -11.25
C ASP A 27 6.27 -15.64 -10.51
N ARG A 28 6.71 -14.94 -9.46
CA ARG A 28 7.89 -15.33 -8.67
C ARG A 28 7.73 -14.88 -7.23
N ASP A 29 8.33 -15.61 -6.31
CA ASP A 29 8.42 -15.19 -4.92
C ASP A 29 9.37 -14.00 -4.79
N VAL A 30 8.94 -12.99 -4.02
CA VAL A 30 9.76 -11.82 -3.68
C VAL A 30 9.69 -11.59 -2.17
N PRO A 31 10.59 -12.21 -1.39
CA PRO A 31 10.55 -12.11 0.06
C PRO A 31 10.98 -10.72 0.53
N GLY A 32 10.31 -10.22 1.56
CA GLY A 32 10.64 -8.96 2.24
C GLY A 32 9.42 -8.19 2.70
N TYR A 33 9.64 -7.20 3.56
CA TYR A 33 8.60 -6.31 4.03
C TYR A 33 8.39 -5.16 3.03
N VAL A 34 7.14 -5.01 2.61
CA VAL A 34 6.67 -3.85 1.84
C VAL A 34 6.18 -2.81 2.83
N VAL A 35 7.01 -1.81 3.10
CA VAL A 35 6.67 -0.75 4.07
C VAL A 35 5.72 0.25 3.41
N ARG A 36 4.54 0.43 4.01
CA ARG A 36 3.48 1.35 3.54
C ARG A 36 3.01 2.25 4.68
N HIS A 37 2.20 3.25 4.38
CA HIS A 37 1.61 4.09 5.42
C HIS A 37 0.45 3.38 6.12
N ASN A 38 0.46 3.40 7.45
CA ASN A 38 -0.57 2.73 8.26
C ASN A 38 -1.99 3.25 8.02
N LYS A 39 -2.13 4.56 7.80
CA LYS A 39 -3.41 5.21 7.51
C LYS A 39 -3.27 6.11 6.31
N ILE A 40 -4.28 6.10 5.44
CA ILE A 40 -4.36 6.99 4.27
C ILE A 40 -5.75 7.63 4.21
N THR A 41 -5.81 8.85 3.70
CA THR A 41 -7.05 9.48 3.26
C THR A 41 -7.03 9.52 1.75
N VAL A 42 -8.00 8.88 1.09
CA VAL A 42 -8.06 8.77 -0.37
C VAL A 42 -9.28 9.53 -0.88
N SER A 43 -9.12 10.28 -1.98
CA SER A 43 -10.25 10.72 -2.79
C SER A 43 -10.32 9.94 -4.08
N TYR A 44 -11.53 9.61 -4.52
CA TYR A 44 -11.77 8.93 -5.79
C TYR A 44 -13.18 9.28 -6.31
N PHE A 45 -13.47 8.90 -7.54
CA PHE A 45 -14.81 8.93 -8.12
C PHE A 45 -15.36 7.51 -8.25
N ASP A 46 -16.67 7.34 -8.08
CA ASP A 46 -17.33 6.06 -8.36
C ASP A 46 -17.85 5.96 -9.80
N MET A 47 -18.59 4.89 -10.12
CA MET A 47 -19.17 4.66 -11.44
C MET A 47 -20.24 5.68 -11.84
N ALA A 48 -20.87 6.36 -10.88
CA ALA A 48 -21.84 7.42 -11.11
C ALA A 48 -21.18 8.80 -11.29
N GLY A 49 -19.85 8.88 -11.12
CA GLY A 49 -19.11 10.14 -11.15
C GLY A 49 -19.22 10.94 -9.86
N GLU A 50 -19.69 10.32 -8.76
CA GLU A 50 -19.74 10.98 -7.46
C GLU A 50 -18.37 10.95 -6.79
N LYS A 51 -17.98 12.07 -6.18
CA LYS A 51 -16.68 12.21 -5.52
C LYS A 51 -16.76 11.74 -4.08
N HIS A 52 -15.92 10.76 -3.75
CA HIS A 52 -15.80 10.19 -2.41
C HIS A 52 -14.50 10.62 -1.74
N LYS A 53 -14.52 10.67 -0.40
CA LYS A 53 -13.34 10.86 0.44
C LYS A 53 -13.42 9.90 1.62
N VAL A 54 -12.46 8.97 1.70
CA VAL A 54 -12.45 7.90 2.70
C VAL A 54 -11.14 7.87 3.46
N ARG A 55 -11.18 7.42 4.71
CA ARG A 55 -9.98 7.16 5.53
C ARG A 55 -9.87 5.67 5.76
N LEU A 56 -8.76 5.09 5.33
CA LEU A 56 -8.45 3.66 5.44
C LEU A 56 -7.29 3.47 6.42
N LYS A 57 -7.20 2.26 6.98
CA LYS A 57 -6.14 1.89 7.93
C LYS A 57 -5.74 0.43 7.75
N ASN A 58 -4.57 0.07 8.27
CA ASN A 58 -4.10 -1.31 8.36
C ASN A 58 -4.15 -2.01 6.98
N TYR A 59 -4.75 -3.20 6.90
CA TYR A 59 -4.85 -4.00 5.67
C TYR A 59 -5.49 -3.25 4.49
N GLU A 60 -6.61 -2.55 4.71
CA GLU A 60 -7.28 -1.81 3.62
C GLU A 60 -6.42 -0.67 3.08
N ALA A 61 -5.64 -0.01 3.95
CA ALA A 61 -4.70 1.02 3.52
C ALA A 61 -3.57 0.41 2.68
N ILE A 62 -3.07 -0.77 3.04
CA ILE A 62 -2.02 -1.48 2.31
C ILE A 62 -2.51 -1.82 0.91
N VAL A 63 -3.67 -2.49 0.79
CA VAL A 63 -4.24 -2.88 -0.51
C VAL A 63 -4.48 -1.68 -1.40
N VAL A 64 -5.09 -0.61 -0.89
CA VAL A 64 -5.37 0.57 -1.74
C VAL A 64 -4.09 1.30 -2.16
N GLN A 65 -3.04 1.32 -1.33
CA GLN A 65 -1.72 1.80 -1.75
C GLN A 65 -1.12 0.92 -2.86
N HIS A 66 -1.23 -0.41 -2.76
CA HIS A 66 -0.77 -1.34 -3.79
C HIS A 66 -1.44 -1.07 -5.14
N GLU A 67 -2.76 -0.93 -5.17
CA GLU A 67 -3.49 -0.68 -6.41
C GLU A 67 -3.22 0.73 -6.98
N ILE A 68 -2.99 1.72 -6.12
CA ILE A 68 -2.58 3.06 -6.55
C ILE A 68 -1.16 3.04 -7.13
N ASP A 69 -0.25 2.22 -6.62
CA ASP A 69 1.09 2.06 -7.18
C ASP A 69 1.03 1.52 -8.62
N HIS A 70 0.14 0.56 -8.91
CA HIS A 70 -0.03 0.03 -10.26
C HIS A 70 -0.39 1.10 -11.30
N ILE A 71 -1.29 2.03 -10.98
CA ILE A 71 -1.64 3.11 -11.92
C ILE A 71 -0.55 4.19 -12.03
N ASN A 72 0.46 4.16 -11.16
CA ASN A 72 1.66 5.00 -11.22
C ASN A 72 2.89 4.24 -11.74
N GLY A 73 2.74 2.98 -12.18
CA GLY A 73 3.84 2.16 -12.68
C GLY A 73 4.85 1.72 -11.63
N ILE A 74 4.44 1.68 -10.36
CA ILE A 74 5.26 1.20 -9.23
C ILE A 74 4.81 -0.23 -8.86
N MET A 75 5.77 -1.10 -8.57
CA MET A 75 5.51 -2.48 -8.13
C MET A 75 5.83 -2.64 -6.64
N PHE A 76 5.16 -3.56 -5.95
CA PHE A 76 5.34 -3.74 -4.50
C PHE A 76 6.82 -3.97 -4.10
N TYR A 77 7.57 -4.70 -4.93
CA TYR A 77 8.97 -5.01 -4.68
C TYR A 77 9.91 -3.81 -4.82
N ASP A 78 9.45 -2.69 -5.38
CA ASP A 78 10.22 -1.45 -5.42
C ASP A 78 10.35 -0.81 -4.04
N HIS A 79 9.44 -1.14 -3.12
CA HIS A 79 9.45 -0.68 -1.73
C HIS A 79 10.21 -1.62 -0.79
N ILE A 80 10.67 -2.78 -1.27
CA ILE A 80 11.47 -3.71 -0.46
C ILE A 80 12.92 -3.22 -0.42
N ASN A 81 13.50 -3.18 0.78
CA ASN A 81 14.91 -2.84 0.93
C ASN A 81 15.80 -3.92 0.27
N LYS A 82 16.59 -3.51 -0.71
CA LYS A 82 17.41 -4.43 -1.54
C LYS A 82 18.58 -5.07 -0.80
N GLU A 83 19.11 -4.41 0.23
CA GLU A 83 20.24 -4.90 1.02
C GLU A 83 19.78 -5.77 2.19
N ASN A 84 18.64 -5.41 2.80
CA ASN A 84 18.05 -6.17 3.91
C ASN A 84 16.52 -6.19 3.78
N PRO A 85 15.95 -7.19 3.08
CA PRO A 85 14.52 -7.24 2.77
C PRO A 85 13.58 -7.24 3.98
N PHE A 86 14.07 -7.63 5.16
CA PHE A 86 13.27 -7.69 6.40
C PHE A 86 13.62 -6.56 7.40
N ALA A 87 14.39 -5.55 6.97
CA ALA A 87 14.69 -4.40 7.81
C ALA A 87 13.45 -3.55 8.06
N LEU A 88 13.13 -3.34 9.33
CA LEU A 88 12.09 -2.42 9.78
C LEU A 88 12.69 -1.30 10.62
N LYS A 89 12.20 -0.08 10.40
CA LYS A 89 12.50 1.04 11.30
C LYS A 89 11.72 0.87 12.59
N GLU A 90 12.21 1.50 13.66
CA GLU A 90 11.48 1.53 14.93
C GLU A 90 10.07 2.11 14.73
N GLY A 91 9.07 1.42 15.28
CA GLY A 91 7.67 1.83 15.19
C GLY A 91 6.92 1.35 13.94
N VAL A 92 7.53 0.63 12.98
CA VAL A 92 6.70 0.01 11.93
C VAL A 92 5.76 -1.03 12.55
N LEU A 93 4.47 -0.94 12.26
CA LEU A 93 3.50 -1.95 12.67
C LEU A 93 3.56 -3.14 11.70
N VAL A 94 3.64 -4.36 12.23
CA VAL A 94 3.54 -5.57 11.43
C VAL A 94 2.15 -6.15 11.62
N ILE A 95 1.42 -6.32 10.53
CA ILE A 95 0.11 -6.98 10.52
C ILE A 95 0.33 -8.45 10.15
N GLU A 96 -0.08 -9.35 11.03
CA GLU A 96 -0.15 -10.79 10.77
C GLU A 96 -1.38 -11.14 9.92
#